data_AF-A0A158IPC0-F1
#
_entry.id   AF-A0A158IPC0-F1
#
_cell.length_a   1.000
_cell.length_b   1.000
_cell.length_c   1.000
_cell.angle_alpha   90.00
_cell.angle_beta   90.00
_cell.angle_gamma   90.00
#
_symmetry.space_group_name_H-M   'P 1'
#
loop_
_entity.id
_entity.type
_entity.pdbx_description
1 polymer ?
#
loop_
_entity_poly.entity_id
_entity_poly.type
_entity_poly.pdbx_seq_one_letter_code
_entity_poly.pdbx_strand_id
1 'polypeptide(L)'
;MFALGRAVASAIAALLLCAALPAFADDTPTPCDALKHIVAAAPGFSSLTPEDGRAVALPYGDDAKCAATHGSYQCVWTSHGGTSADALQGVAADIASCLPDATHDQNSPSRQHFYLGARGRRTQIVATTAGANKLKLVISGNK
;
A
#
# COMPACT_ATOMS: atom_id res chain seq x y z
N MET A 1 -65.19 54.06 -1.50
CA MET A 1 -64.45 54.31 -2.75
C MET A 1 -63.11 53.57 -2.66
N PHE A 2 -62.82 52.73 -3.66
CA PHE A 2 -61.59 51.94 -3.92
C PHE A 2 -61.23 50.83 -2.90
N ALA A 3 -60.79 49.63 -3.28
CA ALA A 3 -60.75 48.91 -4.54
C ALA A 3 -60.51 47.41 -4.25
N LEU A 4 -61.02 46.57 -5.15
CA LEU A 4 -60.73 45.15 -5.31
C LEU A 4 -59.21 44.88 -5.46
N GLY A 5 -58.70 43.79 -4.86
CA GLY A 5 -57.37 43.25 -5.15
C GLY A 5 -57.35 41.73 -5.03
N ARG A 6 -57.19 41.02 -6.15
CA ARG A 6 -57.21 39.56 -6.32
C ARG A 6 -55.86 38.91 -5.97
N ALA A 7 -55.97 37.67 -5.46
CA ALA A 7 -55.04 36.53 -5.61
C ALA A 7 -53.63 36.71 -5.00
N VAL A 8 -52.93 35.69 -4.50
CA VAL A 8 -52.51 34.45 -5.16
C VAL A 8 -52.08 33.43 -4.09
N ALA A 9 -52.47 32.16 -4.24
CA ALA A 9 -52.00 31.05 -3.44
C ALA A 9 -50.52 30.74 -3.75
N SER A 10 -49.71 30.46 -2.74
CA SER A 10 -48.34 29.95 -2.95
C SER A 10 -48.00 28.94 -1.86
N ALA A 11 -48.23 27.66 -2.17
CA ALA A 11 -47.67 26.54 -1.45
C ALA A 11 -46.23 26.35 -1.95
N ILE A 12 -45.25 26.63 -1.10
CA ILE A 12 -43.84 26.36 -1.39
C ILE A 12 -43.55 24.92 -0.95
N ALA A 13 -43.67 23.98 -1.89
CA ALA A 13 -43.15 22.63 -1.72
C ALA A 13 -41.63 22.67 -1.91
N ALA A 14 -40.88 22.65 -0.82
CA ALA A 14 -39.43 22.51 -0.86
C ALA A 14 -39.06 21.06 -1.25
N LEU A 15 -38.82 20.81 -2.54
CA LEU A 15 -38.13 19.60 -2.97
C LEU A 15 -36.65 19.73 -2.59
N LEU A 16 -36.28 19.10 -1.48
CA LEU A 16 -34.89 18.79 -1.16
C LEU A 16 -34.41 17.68 -2.11
N LEU A 17 -33.88 18.06 -3.28
CA LEU A 17 -33.03 17.15 -4.06
C LEU A 17 -31.73 16.95 -3.29
N CYS A 18 -31.67 15.88 -2.49
CA CYS A 18 -30.40 15.31 -2.06
C CYS A 18 -29.68 14.77 -3.30
N ALA A 19 -28.85 15.60 -3.91
CA ALA A 19 -27.90 15.16 -4.92
C ALA A 19 -26.96 14.14 -4.27
N ALA A 20 -27.20 12.86 -4.54
CA ALA A 20 -26.27 11.80 -4.19
C ALA A 20 -24.97 12.04 -4.98
N LEU A 21 -23.98 12.62 -4.32
CA LEU A 21 -22.62 12.63 -4.85
C LEU A 21 -22.16 11.17 -4.94
N PRO A 22 -21.54 10.73 -6.05
CA PRO A 22 -20.94 9.40 -6.11
C PRO A 22 -19.85 9.33 -5.05
N ALA A 23 -20.05 8.47 -4.04
CA ALA A 23 -18.98 8.07 -3.15
C ALA A 23 -18.03 7.20 -3.98
N PHE A 24 -16.89 7.77 -4.39
CA PHE A 24 -15.79 6.98 -4.94
C PHE A 24 -15.19 6.20 -3.76
N ALA A 25 -15.41 4.89 -3.72
CA ALA A 25 -14.64 4.02 -2.85
C ALA A 25 -13.18 4.09 -3.33
N ASP A 26 -12.27 4.49 -2.45
CA ASP A 26 -10.85 4.38 -2.72
C ASP A 26 -10.47 2.90 -2.54
N ASP A 27 -10.62 2.13 -3.63
CA ASP A 27 -10.29 0.71 -3.68
C ASP A 27 -8.75 0.48 -3.76
N THR A 28 -7.94 1.50 -3.49
CA THR A 28 -6.48 1.37 -3.45
C THR A 28 -6.10 0.39 -2.33
N PRO A 29 -5.39 -0.70 -2.64
CA PRO A 29 -4.95 -1.65 -1.62
C PRO A 29 -4.14 -0.95 -0.52
N THR A 30 -4.38 -1.33 0.73
CA THR A 30 -3.53 -0.83 1.83
C THR A 30 -2.14 -1.47 1.75
N PRO A 31 -1.10 -0.85 2.35
CA PRO A 31 0.23 -1.47 2.43
C PRO A 31 0.19 -2.89 3.02
N CYS A 32 -0.69 -3.14 3.99
CA CYS A 32 -0.86 -4.46 4.58
C CYS A 32 -1.50 -5.47 3.63
N ASP A 33 -2.52 -5.08 2.88
CA ASP A 33 -3.18 -5.99 1.92
C ASP A 33 -2.21 -6.39 0.81
N ALA A 34 -1.43 -5.43 0.31
CA ALA A 34 -0.38 -5.68 -0.67
C ALA A 34 0.72 -6.61 -0.13
N LEU A 35 1.24 -6.35 1.08
CA LEU A 35 2.26 -7.22 1.70
C LEU A 35 1.75 -8.65 1.87
N LYS A 36 0.53 -8.83 2.38
CA LYS A 36 -0.09 -10.15 2.55
C LYS A 36 -0.29 -10.85 1.21
N HIS A 37 -0.78 -10.14 0.21
CA HIS A 37 -0.98 -10.66 -1.14
C HIS A 37 0.34 -11.18 -1.75
N ILE A 38 1.40 -10.36 -1.72
CA ILE A 38 2.70 -10.72 -2.29
C ILE A 38 3.32 -11.92 -1.55
N VAL A 39 3.26 -11.93 -0.21
CA VAL A 39 3.82 -13.03 0.60
C VAL A 39 3.05 -14.33 0.37
N ALA A 40 1.73 -14.27 0.18
CA ALA A 40 0.90 -15.44 -0.10
C ALA A 40 1.21 -16.09 -1.46
N ALA A 41 1.81 -15.36 -2.40
CA ALA A 41 2.26 -15.92 -3.68
C ALA A 41 3.49 -16.83 -3.55
N ALA A 42 4.21 -16.78 -2.43
CA ALA A 42 5.39 -17.63 -2.24
C ALA A 42 5.03 -19.13 -2.32
N PRO A 43 5.91 -19.98 -2.90
CA PRO A 43 7.24 -19.65 -3.42
C PRO A 43 7.26 -19.22 -4.91
N GLY A 44 6.10 -19.01 -5.53
CA GLY A 44 5.94 -18.76 -6.97
C GLY A 44 5.32 -17.39 -7.26
N PHE A 45 6.14 -16.40 -7.60
CA PHE A 45 5.68 -15.02 -7.72
C PHE A 45 5.21 -14.64 -9.13
N SER A 46 5.21 -15.59 -10.09
CA SER A 46 4.91 -15.33 -11.50
C SER A 46 3.50 -14.78 -11.79
N SER A 47 2.55 -14.93 -10.86
CA SER A 47 1.20 -14.37 -10.99
C SER A 47 1.11 -12.90 -10.60
N LEU A 48 2.14 -12.36 -9.94
CA LEU A 48 2.16 -10.97 -9.51
C LEU A 48 2.51 -10.03 -10.67
N THR A 49 1.93 -8.85 -10.65
CA THR A 49 2.20 -7.78 -11.60
C THR A 49 2.98 -6.65 -10.92
N PRO A 50 3.57 -5.71 -11.68
CA PRO A 50 4.25 -4.55 -11.10
C PRO A 50 3.36 -3.70 -10.16
N GLU A 51 2.05 -3.72 -10.33
CA GLU A 51 1.08 -2.92 -9.58
C GLU A 51 0.90 -3.43 -8.14
N ASP A 52 1.04 -4.73 -7.90
CA ASP A 52 0.82 -5.35 -6.58
C ASP A 52 1.72 -4.77 -5.47
N GLY A 53 2.92 -4.32 -5.82
CA GLY A 53 3.90 -3.75 -4.89
C GLY A 53 3.75 -2.24 -4.66
N ARG A 54 2.93 -1.54 -5.45
CA ARG A 54 2.86 -0.07 -5.41
C ARG A 54 2.35 0.45 -4.07
N ALA A 55 1.33 -0.20 -3.52
CA ALA A 55 0.76 0.17 -2.22
C ALA A 55 1.75 0.03 -1.05
N VAL A 56 2.73 -0.87 -1.15
CA VAL A 56 3.78 -1.02 -0.12
C VAL A 56 4.74 0.17 -0.12
N ALA A 57 5.02 0.73 -1.29
CA ALA A 57 5.95 1.84 -1.44
C ALA A 57 5.29 3.20 -1.18
N LEU A 58 3.99 3.35 -1.47
CA LEU A 58 3.26 4.63 -1.49
C LEU A 58 3.47 5.53 -0.25
N PRO A 59 3.49 5.01 1.00
CA PRO A 59 3.73 5.86 2.17
C PRO A 59 5.13 6.51 2.20
N TYR A 60 6.07 5.96 1.43
CA TYR A 60 7.49 6.32 1.42
C TYR A 60 8.00 6.78 0.06
N GLY A 61 7.26 6.57 -1.03
CA GLY A 61 7.70 6.86 -2.40
C GLY A 61 6.62 6.59 -3.44
N ASP A 62 6.65 7.35 -4.54
CA ASP A 62 5.55 7.36 -5.52
C ASP A 62 5.94 6.69 -6.86
N ASP A 63 7.23 6.46 -7.07
CA ASP A 63 7.86 6.03 -8.33
C ASP A 63 8.26 4.54 -8.33
N ALA A 64 7.55 3.73 -7.54
CA ALA A 64 7.86 2.32 -7.37
C ALA A 64 7.89 1.55 -8.69
N LYS A 65 8.99 0.84 -8.92
CA LYS A 65 9.19 -0.08 -10.04
C LYS A 65 9.33 -1.48 -9.49
N CYS A 66 8.35 -2.32 -9.79
CA CYS A 66 8.30 -3.69 -9.32
C CYS A 66 8.43 -4.70 -10.46
N ALA A 67 8.96 -5.87 -10.15
CA ALA A 67 9.11 -6.98 -11.08
C ALA A 67 8.98 -8.32 -10.35
N ALA A 68 8.25 -9.24 -10.98
CA ALA A 68 8.12 -10.62 -10.54
C ALA A 68 9.04 -11.55 -11.34
N THR A 69 9.57 -12.56 -10.68
CA THR A 69 10.19 -13.74 -11.29
C THR A 69 9.53 -14.99 -10.71
N HIS A 70 9.92 -16.18 -11.17
CA HIS A 70 9.45 -17.41 -10.53
C HIS A 70 9.76 -17.43 -9.02
N GLY A 71 10.94 -16.97 -8.59
CA GLY A 71 11.42 -17.16 -7.20
C GLY A 71 11.33 -15.94 -6.30
N SER A 72 11.03 -14.76 -6.85
CA SER A 72 11.02 -13.52 -6.09
C SER A 72 10.14 -12.44 -6.71
N TYR A 73 9.66 -11.55 -5.85
CA TYR A 73 9.08 -10.27 -6.19
C TYR A 73 9.98 -9.15 -5.66
N GLN A 74 10.28 -8.14 -6.48
CA GLN A 74 11.19 -7.05 -6.12
C GLN A 74 10.57 -5.72 -6.48
N CYS A 75 10.71 -4.73 -5.60
CA CYS A 75 10.36 -3.33 -5.84
C CYS A 75 11.54 -2.42 -5.52
N VAL A 76 11.70 -1.35 -6.29
CA VAL A 76 12.65 -0.27 -6.01
C VAL A 76 11.92 1.06 -6.19
N TRP A 77 12.12 1.99 -5.26
CA TRP A 77 11.54 3.33 -5.32
C TRP A 77 12.49 4.37 -4.73
N THR A 78 12.23 5.62 -5.06
CA THR A 78 12.87 6.80 -4.46
C THR A 78 12.08 7.19 -3.22
N SER A 79 12.76 7.33 -2.08
CA SER A 79 12.11 7.77 -0.84
C SER A 79 11.75 9.26 -0.95
N HIS A 80 10.49 9.63 -0.70
CA HIS A 80 10.12 11.02 -0.45
C HIS A 80 10.22 11.34 1.05
N GLY A 81 10.71 12.54 1.37
CA GLY A 81 10.92 12.98 2.74
C GLY A 81 12.03 12.25 3.51
N GLY A 82 12.48 12.87 4.62
CA GLY A 82 13.38 12.26 5.61
C GLY A 82 14.71 11.71 5.05
N THR A 83 15.35 10.85 5.84
CA THR A 83 16.50 10.06 5.37
C THR A 83 16.04 8.69 4.84
N SER A 84 16.82 8.05 3.98
CA SER A 84 16.52 6.68 3.54
C SER A 84 16.50 5.67 4.70
N ALA A 85 17.18 5.97 5.81
CA ALA A 85 17.15 5.14 7.00
C ALA A 85 15.79 5.22 7.71
N ASP A 86 15.20 6.42 7.83
CA ASP A 86 13.88 6.62 8.43
C ASP A 86 12.80 5.94 7.58
N ALA A 87 12.86 6.12 6.25
CA ALA A 87 11.95 5.46 5.33
C ALA A 87 12.10 3.93 5.38
N LEU A 88 13.34 3.41 5.50
CA LEU A 88 13.58 1.98 5.69
C LEU A 88 12.97 1.45 7.00
N GLN A 89 13.06 2.23 8.08
CA GLN A 89 12.44 1.88 9.36
C GLN A 89 10.92 1.88 9.28
N GLY A 90 10.31 2.83 8.56
CA GLY A 90 8.88 2.83 8.28
C GLY A 90 8.43 1.56 7.56
N VAL A 91 9.11 1.20 6.47
CA VAL A 91 8.82 -0.06 5.74
C VAL A 91 8.94 -1.29 6.66
N ALA A 92 9.94 -1.33 7.53
CA ALA A 92 10.09 -2.41 8.49
C ALA A 92 8.97 -2.45 9.54
N ALA A 93 8.49 -1.28 9.99
CA ALA A 93 7.35 -1.17 10.89
C ALA A 93 6.06 -1.68 10.23
N ASP A 94 5.84 -1.37 8.95
CA ASP A 94 4.70 -1.89 8.20
C ASP A 94 4.81 -3.41 8.03
N ILE A 95 5.98 -3.95 7.66
CA ILE A 95 6.19 -5.40 7.57
C ILE A 95 5.85 -6.09 8.90
N ALA A 96 6.38 -5.59 10.02
CA ALA A 96 6.13 -6.16 11.33
C ALA A 96 4.64 -6.07 11.75
N SER A 97 3.97 -4.97 11.39
CA SER A 97 2.56 -4.74 11.75
C SER A 97 1.61 -5.57 10.89
N CYS A 98 1.92 -5.71 9.59
CA CYS A 98 1.05 -6.36 8.63
C CYS A 98 1.24 -7.89 8.59
N LEU A 99 2.40 -8.39 8.99
CA LEU A 99 2.79 -9.82 8.95
C LEU A 99 3.18 -10.31 10.36
N PRO A 100 2.21 -10.56 11.25
CA PRO A 100 2.49 -10.88 12.66
C PRO A 100 3.26 -12.20 12.85
N ASP A 101 3.22 -13.12 11.88
CA ASP A 101 3.94 -14.39 11.92
C ASP A 101 5.39 -14.27 11.39
N ALA A 102 5.81 -13.09 10.94
CA ALA A 102 7.16 -12.86 10.45
C ALA A 102 8.15 -12.70 11.60
N THR A 103 9.25 -13.46 11.55
CA THR A 103 10.37 -13.26 12.47
C THR A 103 11.31 -12.22 11.91
N HIS A 104 11.58 -11.16 12.68
CA HIS A 104 12.60 -10.15 12.37
C HIS A 104 13.97 -10.62 12.92
N ASP A 105 14.91 -10.93 12.03
CA ASP A 105 16.23 -11.50 12.43
C ASP A 105 17.42 -10.60 12.08
N GLN A 106 17.24 -9.53 11.32
CA GLN A 106 18.25 -8.48 11.15
C GLN A 106 17.62 -7.08 11.13
N ASN A 107 18.13 -6.23 12.01
CA ASN A 107 17.86 -4.80 12.05
C ASN A 107 19.16 -4.02 11.94
N SER A 108 19.38 -3.32 10.83
CA SER A 108 20.55 -2.47 10.63
C SER A 108 20.19 -1.22 9.83
N PRO A 109 20.99 -0.14 9.91
CA PRO A 109 20.66 1.13 9.26
C PRO A 109 20.41 1.04 7.75
N SER A 110 20.98 0.04 7.06
CA SER A 110 20.86 -0.15 5.61
C SER A 110 20.08 -1.41 5.20
N ARG A 111 19.67 -2.26 6.16
CA ARG A 111 18.99 -3.53 5.88
C ARG A 111 18.11 -3.99 7.03
N GLN A 112 16.90 -4.38 6.68
CA GLN A 112 15.89 -5.00 7.53
C GLN A 112 15.55 -6.37 6.93
N HIS A 113 15.46 -7.41 7.74
CA HIS A 113 15.23 -8.78 7.26
C HIS A 113 14.24 -9.52 8.12
N PHE A 114 13.23 -10.06 7.45
CA PHE A 114 12.20 -10.87 8.05
C PHE A 114 12.11 -12.19 7.30
N TYR A 115 11.61 -13.22 7.98
CA TYR A 115 11.21 -14.45 7.33
C TYR A 115 9.90 -14.99 7.89
N LEU A 116 9.16 -15.71 7.04
CA LEU A 116 7.97 -16.47 7.41
C LEU A 116 8.18 -17.96 7.13
N GLY A 117 7.54 -18.80 7.94
CA GLY A 117 7.50 -20.25 7.74
C GLY A 117 8.69 -21.02 8.33
N ALA A 118 8.61 -22.34 8.17
CA ALA A 118 9.59 -23.27 8.72
C ALA A 118 10.92 -23.23 7.95
N ARG A 119 12.00 -23.63 8.63
CA ARG A 119 13.32 -23.80 8.00
C ARG A 119 13.20 -24.74 6.79
N GLY A 120 13.76 -24.33 5.66
CA GLY A 120 13.67 -25.07 4.39
C GLY A 120 12.49 -24.66 3.49
N ARG A 121 11.48 -23.95 4.00
CA ARG A 121 10.34 -23.44 3.23
C ARG A 121 10.03 -21.98 3.57
N ARG A 122 11.09 -21.19 3.77
CA ARG A 122 10.96 -19.80 4.22
C ARG A 122 10.64 -18.87 3.06
N THR A 123 9.70 -17.96 3.32
CA THR A 123 9.59 -16.71 2.56
C THR A 123 10.47 -15.68 3.24
N GLN A 124 11.48 -15.18 2.53
CA GLN A 124 12.35 -14.11 2.99
C GLN A 124 11.78 -12.77 2.54
N ILE A 125 11.86 -11.76 3.40
CA ILE A 125 11.45 -10.38 3.13
C ILE A 125 12.63 -9.49 3.51
N VAL A 126 13.20 -8.83 2.52
CA VAL A 126 14.40 -8.01 2.66
C VAL A 126 14.07 -6.59 2.22
N ALA A 127 14.15 -5.63 3.14
CA ALA A 127 14.12 -4.21 2.81
C ALA A 127 15.53 -3.61 2.98
N THR A 128 16.02 -2.84 2.01
CA THR A 128 17.36 -2.24 2.04
C THR A 128 17.38 -0.85 1.42
N THR A 129 18.33 -0.03 1.84
CA THR A 129 18.74 1.15 1.06
C THR A 129 19.47 0.72 -0.22
N ALA A 130 19.18 1.35 -1.35
CA ALA A 130 19.71 1.00 -2.68
C ALA A 130 20.50 2.15 -3.34
N GLY A 131 21.12 3.00 -2.53
CA GLY A 131 21.81 4.23 -2.96
C GLY A 131 21.16 5.47 -2.35
N ALA A 132 21.60 6.66 -2.80
CA ALA A 132 21.07 7.92 -2.29
C ALA A 132 19.56 8.00 -2.53
N ASN A 133 18.79 8.12 -1.45
CA ASN A 133 17.33 8.26 -1.45
C ASN A 133 16.58 7.12 -2.15
N LYS A 134 17.14 5.90 -2.20
CA LYS A 134 16.47 4.75 -2.79
C LYS A 134 16.27 3.63 -1.80
N LEU A 135 15.09 3.02 -1.87
CA LEU A 135 14.74 1.82 -1.14
C LEU A 135 14.50 0.67 -2.11
N LYS A 136 14.72 -0.53 -1.60
CA LYS A 136 14.50 -1.78 -2.32
C LYS A 136 13.86 -2.78 -1.38
N LEU A 137 12.76 -3.38 -1.82
CA LEU A 137 12.10 -4.52 -1.18
C LEU A 137 12.29 -5.75 -2.06
N VAL A 138 12.66 -6.87 -1.46
CA VAL A 138 12.73 -8.19 -2.13
C VAL A 138 12.02 -9.20 -1.26
N ILE A 139 11.03 -9.87 -1.84
CA ILE A 139 10.32 -11.00 -1.23
C ILE A 139 10.66 -12.23 -2.07
N SER A 140 11.17 -13.28 -1.44
CA SER A 140 11.62 -14.48 -2.16
C SER A 140 11.27 -15.76 -1.41
N GLY A 141 10.88 -16.79 -2.13
CA GLY A 141 10.56 -18.09 -1.58
C GLY A 141 11.72 -19.06 -1.76
N ASN A 142 12.15 -19.71 -0.67
CA ASN A 142 13.02 -20.87 -0.78
C ASN A 142 12.18 -22.11 -1.12
N LYS A 143 12.61 -22.87 -2.13
CA LYS A 143 12.04 -24.17 -2.48
C LYS A 143 12.59 -25.26 -1.58
#